data_AF-J9FRW2-F1
#
_entry.id   AF-J9FRW2-F1
#
_cell.length_a   1.000
_cell.length_b   1.000
_cell.length_c   1.000
_cell.angle_alpha   90.00
_cell.angle_beta   90.00
_cell.angle_gamma   90.00
#
_symmetry.space_group_name_H-M   'P 1'
#
loop_
_entity.id
_entity.type
_entity.pdbx_description
1 polymer ?
#
loop_
_entity_poly.entity_id
_entity_poly.type
_entity_poly.pdbx_seq_one_letter_code
_entity_poly.pdbx_strand_id
1 'polypeptide(L)'
;MNTPPVTAVAKDGIQLIAKARVTVRANIKQLVGGAGEETILARVGEGIVSSIGSSESHKTVLENPDSISKLVLRKGLDAGTAFEILSIDIADIDIGKNIGAFLQMDQAEADKNIAQAKAEERRAMAVALEQEMKAKAQEARAKVIEAEAEVPKAMADAFRNGNLGVMDYYK
;
A
#
# COMPACT_ATOMS: atom_id res chain seq x y z
N MET A 1 -17.85 20.11 30.00
CA MET A 1 -17.01 18.91 29.77
C MET A 1 -16.05 19.18 28.63
N ASN A 2 -14.89 18.53 28.60
CA ASN A 2 -13.97 18.65 27.46
C ASN A 2 -13.98 17.33 26.69
N THR A 3 -13.99 17.39 25.37
CA THR A 3 -13.83 16.19 24.55
C THR A 3 -12.39 15.70 24.65
N PRO A 4 -12.14 14.38 24.55
CA PRO A 4 -10.80 13.90 24.25
C PRO A 4 -10.31 14.52 22.93
N PRO A 5 -8.98 14.59 22.70
CA PRO A 5 -8.44 15.09 21.44
C PRO A 5 -8.97 14.26 20.26
N VAL A 6 -9.68 14.92 19.35
CA VAL A 6 -10.28 14.29 18.17
C VAL A 6 -9.36 14.52 16.99
N THR A 7 -8.97 13.43 16.33
CA THR A 7 -8.08 13.51 15.16
C THR A 7 -8.87 13.23 13.89
N ALA A 8 -8.73 14.10 12.89
CA ALA A 8 -9.40 13.97 11.59
C ALA A 8 -8.49 14.47 10.46
N VAL A 9 -8.75 14.05 9.23
CA VAL A 9 -7.97 14.43 8.05
C VAL A 9 -8.89 15.20 7.10
N ALA A 10 -8.48 16.39 6.68
CA ALA A 10 -9.20 17.17 5.69
C ALA A 10 -8.97 16.62 4.27
N LYS A 11 -9.76 17.04 3.28
CA LYS A 11 -9.65 16.52 1.90
C LYS A 11 -8.31 16.79 1.23
N ASP A 12 -7.57 17.80 1.69
CA ASP A 12 -6.21 18.11 1.26
C ASP A 12 -5.14 17.17 1.86
N GLY A 13 -5.55 16.16 2.64
CA GLY A 13 -4.68 15.14 3.20
C GLY A 13 -3.93 15.58 4.46
N ILE A 14 -4.26 16.73 5.03
CA ILE A 14 -3.63 17.23 6.25
C ILE A 14 -4.46 16.84 7.47
N GLN A 15 -3.76 16.29 8.46
CA GLN A 15 -4.35 15.90 9.73
C GLN A 15 -4.52 17.13 10.63
N LEU A 16 -5.66 17.18 11.30
CA LEU A 16 -6.00 18.17 12.31
C LEU A 16 -6.39 17.45 13.62
N ILE A 17 -5.93 18.00 14.74
CA ILE A 17 -6.28 17.52 16.08
C ILE A 17 -7.07 18.62 16.77
N ALA A 18 -8.36 18.38 16.99
CA ALA A 18 -9.27 19.35 17.58
C ALA A 18 -9.67 18.93 19.00
N LYS A 19 -9.77 19.90 19.90
CA LYS A 19 -10.34 19.74 21.24
C LYS A 19 -11.53 20.69 21.37
N ALA A 20 -12.66 20.17 21.85
CA ALA A 20 -13.85 20.98 22.08
C ALA A 20 -14.24 20.99 23.56
N ARG A 21 -14.81 22.11 23.99
CA ARG A 21 -15.50 22.26 25.26
C ARG A 21 -16.99 22.22 25.01
N VAL A 22 -17.67 21.32 25.70
CA VAL A 22 -19.12 21.13 25.60
C VAL A 22 -19.77 21.64 26.88
N THR A 23 -20.69 22.58 26.73
CA THR A 23 -21.53 23.08 27.81
C THR A 23 -22.89 22.41 27.71
N VAL A 24 -23.30 21.70 28.75
CA VAL A 24 -24.56 20.94 28.78
C VAL A 24 -25.42 21.36 29.95
N ARG A 25 -26.73 21.16 29.82
CA ARG A 25 -27.73 21.27 30.89
C ARG A 25 -28.36 19.90 31.13
N ALA A 26 -28.59 19.53 32.37
CA ALA A 26 -29.31 18.30 32.68
C ALA A 26 -30.79 18.41 32.24
N ASN A 27 -31.29 17.39 31.54
CA ASN A 27 -32.69 17.28 31.14
C ASN A 27 -33.43 16.35 32.11
N ILE A 28 -34.14 16.94 33.07
CA ILE A 28 -34.85 16.21 34.13
C ILE A 28 -35.86 15.20 33.57
N LYS A 29 -36.45 15.45 32.40
CA LYS A 29 -37.43 14.55 31.78
C LYS A 29 -36.82 13.24 31.26
N GLN A 30 -35.53 13.24 30.94
CA GLN A 30 -34.80 12.10 30.37
C GLN A 30 -33.65 11.63 31.27
N LEU A 31 -33.67 12.06 32.54
CA LEU A 31 -32.62 11.76 33.51
C LEU A 31 -32.53 10.25 33.84
N VAL A 32 -33.65 9.53 33.77
CA VAL A 32 -33.71 8.08 33.97
C VAL A 32 -33.92 7.40 32.61
N GLY A 33 -32.95 6.59 32.19
CA GLY A 33 -32.99 5.83 30.93
C GLY A 33 -32.43 6.57 29.71
N GLY A 34 -32.08 7.85 29.81
CA GLY A 34 -31.36 8.58 28.77
C GLY A 34 -29.87 8.23 28.72
N ALA A 35 -29.25 8.41 27.56
CA ALA A 35 -27.80 8.20 27.41
C ALA A 35 -27.00 9.23 28.24
N GLY A 36 -25.87 8.77 28.81
CA GLY A 36 -25.03 9.58 29.70
C GLY A 36 -24.07 10.54 28.98
N GLU A 37 -23.23 11.21 29.77
CA GLU A 37 -22.26 12.21 29.30
C GLU A 37 -21.27 11.67 28.27
N GLU A 38 -20.80 10.42 28.45
CA GLU A 38 -19.86 9.77 27.53
C GLU A 38 -20.44 9.65 26.11
N THR A 39 -21.74 9.39 25.98
CA THR A 39 -22.41 9.29 24.68
C THR A 39 -22.45 10.64 23.99
N ILE A 40 -22.66 11.73 24.73
CA ILE A 40 -22.64 13.09 24.18
C ILE A 40 -21.23 13.43 23.70
N LEU A 41 -20.21 13.17 24.51
CA LEU A 41 -18.82 13.41 24.13
C LEU A 41 -18.41 12.63 22.88
N ALA A 42 -18.84 11.37 22.76
CA ALA A 42 -18.60 10.55 21.58
C ALA A 42 -19.30 11.09 20.33
N ARG A 43 -20.58 11.46 20.43
CA ARG A 43 -21.36 12.04 19.32
C ARG A 43 -20.82 13.39 18.86
N VAL A 44 -20.41 14.25 19.80
CA VAL A 44 -19.74 15.52 19.48
C VAL A 44 -18.40 15.23 18.78
N GLY A 45 -17.63 14.25 19.26
CA GLY A 45 -16.40 13.81 18.61
C GLY A 45 -16.62 13.38 17.16
N GLU A 46 -17.61 12.52 16.91
CA GLU A 46 -18.00 12.09 15.56
C GLU A 46 -18.39 13.28 14.67
N GLY A 47 -19.17 14.22 15.21
CA GLY A 47 -19.55 15.43 14.52
C GLY A 47 -18.34 16.26 14.07
N ILE A 48 -17.36 16.42 14.96
CA ILE A 48 -16.11 17.15 14.67
C ILE A 48 -15.31 16.44 13.58
N VAL A 49 -15.15 15.10 13.66
CA VAL A 49 -14.47 14.31 12.63
C VAL A 49 -15.14 14.50 11.27
N SER A 50 -16.47 14.38 11.23
CA SER A 50 -17.25 14.55 10.00
C SER A 50 -17.10 15.95 9.41
N SER A 51 -17.10 17.00 10.24
CA SER A 51 -16.94 18.38 9.78
C SER A 51 -15.55 18.63 9.18
N ILE A 52 -14.50 18.19 9.86
CA ILE A 52 -13.11 18.33 9.37
C ILE A 52 -12.92 17.51 8.08
N GLY A 53 -13.38 16.26 8.05
CA GLY A 53 -13.27 15.39 6.87
C GLY A 53 -14.05 15.90 5.65
N SER A 54 -15.11 16.67 5.86
CA SER A 54 -15.88 17.29 4.78
C SER A 54 -15.26 18.57 4.23
N SER A 55 -14.27 19.14 4.93
CA SER A 55 -13.64 20.41 4.55
C SER A 55 -12.65 20.22 3.41
N GLU A 56 -12.66 21.15 2.44
CA GLU A 56 -11.78 21.12 1.27
C GLU A 56 -10.29 21.25 1.65
N SER A 57 -9.99 22.04 2.68
CA SER A 57 -8.62 22.21 3.17
C SER A 57 -8.56 22.39 4.69
N HIS A 58 -7.44 22.00 5.30
CA HIS A 58 -7.16 22.34 6.69
C HIS A 58 -7.19 23.86 6.96
N LYS A 59 -6.88 24.69 5.96
CA LYS A 59 -6.90 26.16 6.09
C LYS A 59 -8.30 26.69 6.37
N THR A 60 -9.31 26.18 5.67
CA THR A 60 -10.70 26.63 5.86
C THR A 60 -11.20 26.33 7.27
N VAL A 61 -10.72 25.24 7.87
CA VAL A 61 -11.01 24.87 9.25
C VAL A 61 -10.34 25.83 10.25
N LEU A 62 -9.07 26.18 10.01
CA LEU A 62 -8.30 27.08 10.87
C LEU A 62 -8.79 28.54 10.79
N GLU A 63 -9.24 28.97 9.62
CA GLU A 63 -9.79 30.31 9.41
C GLU A 63 -11.11 30.54 10.18
N ASN A 64 -11.91 29.48 10.36
CA ASN A 64 -13.20 29.58 11.03
C ASN A 64 -13.55 28.31 11.82
N PRO A 65 -12.94 28.07 12.98
CA PRO A 65 -13.18 26.88 13.79
C PRO A 65 -14.63 26.78 14.30
N ASP A 66 -15.31 27.92 14.48
CA ASP A 66 -16.72 27.99 14.89
C ASP A 66 -17.68 27.40 13.85
N SER A 67 -17.25 27.28 12.59
CA SER A 67 -18.05 26.62 11.56
C SER A 67 -18.31 25.14 11.90
N ILE A 68 -17.34 24.48 12.55
CA ILE A 68 -17.46 23.10 13.01
C ILE A 68 -18.57 23.00 14.05
N SER A 69 -18.52 23.81 15.11
CA SER A 69 -19.48 23.73 16.21
C SER A 69 -20.91 23.96 15.73
N LYS A 70 -21.12 24.92 14.81
CA LYS A 70 -22.44 25.19 14.21
C LYS A 70 -22.96 24.01 13.40
N LEU A 71 -22.09 23.33 12.64
CA LEU A 71 -22.49 22.19 11.81
C LEU A 71 -22.79 20.96 12.68
N VAL A 72 -22.01 20.78 13.75
CA VAL A 72 -22.17 19.71 14.74
C VAL A 72 -23.45 19.89 15.56
N LEU A 73 -23.76 21.11 16.00
CA LEU A 73 -24.97 21.41 16.76
C LEU A 73 -26.26 21.16 15.96
N ARG A 74 -26.26 21.44 14.64
CA ARG A 74 -27.41 21.19 13.76
C ARG A 74 -27.80 19.72 13.62
N LYS A 75 -26.90 18.78 13.92
CA LYS A 75 -27.16 17.35 13.82
C LYS A 75 -28.02 16.78 14.98
N GLY A 76 -28.35 17.58 16.00
CA GLY A 76 -29.23 17.15 17.09
C GLY A 76 -28.63 16.02 17.93
N LEU A 77 -27.37 16.19 18.34
CA LEU A 77 -26.57 15.14 18.99
C LEU A 77 -27.05 14.76 20.40
N ASP A 78 -27.86 15.60 21.02
CA ASP A 78 -28.47 15.43 22.34
C ASP A 78 -29.78 14.63 22.33
N ALA A 79 -30.26 14.22 21.16
CA ALA A 79 -31.46 13.40 21.02
C ALA A 79 -31.35 12.08 21.82
N GLY A 80 -32.27 11.90 22.78
CA GLY A 80 -32.35 10.69 23.62
C GLY A 80 -31.28 10.62 24.72
N THR A 81 -30.67 11.75 25.07
CA THR A 81 -29.66 11.82 26.13
C THR A 81 -30.22 12.50 27.39
N ALA A 82 -29.61 12.24 28.54
CA ALA A 82 -30.00 12.86 29.82
C ALA A 82 -29.61 14.36 29.90
N PHE A 83 -29.01 14.92 28.85
CA PHE A 83 -28.57 16.30 28.81
C PHE A 83 -28.98 17.00 27.51
N GLU A 84 -29.02 18.32 27.56
CA GLU A 84 -29.25 19.22 26.44
C GLU A 84 -27.96 19.99 26.17
N ILE A 85 -27.51 20.05 24.92
CA ILE A 85 -26.27 20.75 24.56
C ILE A 85 -26.58 22.24 24.41
N LEU A 86 -25.95 23.07 25.24
CA LEU A 86 -26.09 24.53 25.17
C LEU A 86 -25.09 25.14 24.19
N SER A 87 -23.82 24.74 24.29
CA SER A 87 -22.75 25.21 23.41
C SER A 87 -21.70 24.13 23.18
N ILE A 88 -21.07 24.20 22.02
CA ILE A 88 -19.86 23.46 21.68
C ILE A 88 -18.86 24.51 21.22
N ASP A 89 -17.79 24.69 21.97
CA ASP A 89 -16.77 25.69 21.71
C ASP A 89 -15.47 24.96 21.36
N ILE A 90 -14.85 25.26 20.22
CA ILE A 90 -13.57 24.65 19.87
C ILE A 90 -12.49 25.34 20.70
N ALA A 91 -11.86 24.59 21.60
CA ALA A 91 -10.86 25.12 22.52
C ALA A 91 -9.48 25.21 21.88
N ASP A 92 -9.16 24.30 20.96
CA ASP A 92 -7.83 24.16 20.38
C ASP A 92 -7.90 23.37 19.06
N ILE A 93 -7.10 23.77 18.06
CA ILE A 93 -6.91 23.03 16.80
C ILE A 93 -5.42 23.05 16.45
N ASP A 94 -4.81 21.86 16.45
CA ASP A 94 -3.43 21.66 16.06
C ASP A 94 -3.34 21.03 14.65
N ILE A 95 -2.30 21.40 13.90
CA ILE A 95 -1.95 20.73 12.64
C ILE A 95 -1.06 19.53 12.96
N GLY A 96 -1.49 18.36 12.50
CA GLY A 96 -0.75 17.11 12.63
C GLY A 96 0.11 16.80 11.41
N LYS A 97 0.12 15.54 10.99
CA LYS A 97 0.91 15.07 9.85
C LYS A 97 0.22 15.36 8.52
N ASN A 98 1.02 15.52 7.47
CA ASN A 98 0.51 15.48 6.10
C ASN A 98 0.40 14.01 5.66
N ILE A 99 -0.78 13.43 5.89
CA ILE A 99 -1.09 12.04 5.56
C ILE A 99 -1.07 11.82 4.05
N GLY A 100 -1.51 12.82 3.27
CA GLY A 100 -1.46 12.76 1.81
C GLY A 100 -0.04 12.57 1.27
N ALA A 101 0.91 13.39 1.74
CA ALA A 101 2.32 13.25 1.36
C ALA A 101 2.92 11.93 1.85
N PHE A 102 2.60 11.51 3.08
CA PHE A 102 3.08 10.25 3.65
C PHE A 102 2.63 9.05 2.81
N LEU A 103 1.34 8.96 2.49
CA LEU A 103 0.80 7.89 1.64
C LEU A 103 1.40 7.89 0.24
N GLN A 104 1.66 9.08 -0.34
CA GLN A 104 2.33 9.19 -1.65
C GLN A 104 3.78 8.67 -1.60
N MET A 105 4.52 8.96 -0.53
CA MET A 105 5.88 8.45 -0.33
C MET A 105 5.88 6.93 -0.17
N ASP A 106 4.99 6.39 0.67
CA ASP A 106 4.84 4.95 0.88
C ASP A 106 4.48 4.23 -0.41
N GLN A 107 3.58 4.81 -1.22
CA GLN A 107 3.21 4.25 -2.51
C GLN A 107 4.38 4.25 -3.50
N ALA A 108 5.14 5.35 -3.57
CA ALA A 108 6.32 5.44 -4.41
C ALA A 108 7.42 4.44 -4.00
N GLU A 109 7.58 4.20 -2.69
CA GLU A 109 8.52 3.21 -2.17
C GLU A 109 8.08 1.78 -2.50
N ALA A 110 6.79 1.48 -2.36
CA ALA A 110 6.23 0.20 -2.78
C ALA A 110 6.43 -0.04 -4.29
N ASP A 111 6.14 0.96 -5.13
CA ASP A 111 6.33 0.88 -6.58
C ASP A 111 7.81 0.65 -6.95
N LYS A 112 8.73 1.34 -6.26
CA LYS A 112 10.17 1.14 -6.42
C LYS A 112 10.59 -0.29 -6.09
N ASN A 113 10.09 -0.84 -4.97
CA ASN A 113 10.40 -2.19 -4.55
C ASN A 113 9.89 -3.24 -5.55
N ILE A 114 8.66 -3.06 -6.07
CA ILE A 114 8.09 -3.91 -7.12
C ILE A 114 8.93 -3.84 -8.40
N ALA A 115 9.34 -2.63 -8.80
CA ALA A 115 10.17 -2.44 -9.99
C ALA A 115 11.54 -3.10 -9.84
N GLN A 116 12.17 -2.98 -8.66
CA GLN A 116 13.44 -3.63 -8.34
C GLN A 116 13.33 -5.16 -8.37
N ALA A 117 12.29 -5.73 -7.73
CA ALA A 117 12.06 -7.17 -7.73
C ALA A 117 11.86 -7.73 -9.15
N LYS A 118 11.08 -7.05 -9.99
CA LYS A 118 10.91 -7.42 -11.41
C LYS A 118 12.20 -7.33 -12.22
N ALA A 119 13.05 -6.34 -11.93
CA ALA A 119 14.33 -6.20 -12.60
C ALA A 119 15.29 -7.33 -12.19
N GLU A 120 15.27 -7.74 -10.93
CA GLU A 120 16.06 -8.86 -10.42
C GLU A 120 15.58 -10.20 -10.98
N GLU A 121 14.27 -10.44 -11.02
CA GLU A 121 13.66 -11.61 -11.65
C GLU A 121 14.10 -11.75 -13.12
N ARG A 122 14.04 -10.66 -13.90
CA ARG A 122 14.51 -10.65 -15.30
C ARG A 122 16.00 -10.96 -15.42
N ARG A 123 16.83 -10.44 -14.53
CA ARG A 123 18.27 -10.75 -14.52
C ARG A 123 18.49 -12.23 -14.23
N ALA A 124 17.81 -12.79 -13.23
CA ALA A 124 17.92 -14.20 -12.87
C ALA A 124 17.48 -15.11 -14.04
N MET A 125 16.37 -14.79 -14.71
CA MET A 125 15.91 -15.51 -15.89
C MET A 125 16.91 -15.42 -17.06
N ALA A 126 17.49 -14.25 -17.31
CA ALA A 126 18.49 -14.08 -18.36
C ALA A 126 19.74 -14.94 -18.11
N VAL A 127 20.22 -14.99 -16.86
CA VAL A 127 21.35 -15.85 -16.47
C VAL A 127 20.98 -17.32 -16.62
N ALA A 128 19.79 -17.73 -16.19
CA ALA A 128 19.33 -19.11 -16.34
C ALA A 128 19.27 -19.53 -17.82
N LEU A 129 18.73 -18.67 -18.69
CA LEU A 129 18.69 -18.89 -20.14
C LEU A 129 20.10 -18.98 -20.74
N GLU A 130 21.03 -18.13 -20.32
CA GLU A 130 22.42 -18.18 -20.76
C GLU A 130 23.07 -19.52 -20.39
N GLN A 131 22.84 -20.01 -19.17
CA GLN A 131 23.34 -21.32 -18.73
C GLN A 131 22.70 -22.48 -19.51
N GLU A 132 21.39 -22.42 -19.75
CA GLU A 132 20.69 -23.42 -20.56
C GLU A 132 21.25 -23.47 -21.99
N MET A 133 21.52 -22.31 -22.60
CA MET A 133 22.11 -22.23 -23.93
C MET A 133 23.56 -22.73 -23.96
N LYS A 134 24.35 -22.47 -22.91
CA LYS A 134 25.70 -23.05 -22.77
C LYS A 134 25.65 -24.57 -22.67
N ALA A 135 24.74 -25.13 -21.88
CA ALA A 135 24.55 -26.58 -21.77
C ALA A 135 24.13 -27.20 -23.12
N LYS A 136 23.17 -26.61 -23.83
CA LYS A 136 22.76 -27.03 -25.18
C LYS A 136 23.91 -26.99 -26.18
N ALA A 137 24.75 -25.95 -26.14
CA ALA A 137 25.92 -25.85 -27.01
C ALA A 137 26.96 -26.94 -26.71
N GLN A 138 27.17 -27.29 -25.44
CA GLN A 138 28.04 -28.40 -25.05
C GLN A 138 27.47 -29.76 -25.51
N GLU A 139 26.18 -30.00 -25.33
CA GLU A 139 25.51 -31.22 -25.79
C GLU A 139 25.62 -31.37 -27.33
N ALA A 140 25.38 -30.28 -28.07
CA ALA A 140 25.53 -30.27 -29.52
C ALA A 140 26.98 -30.58 -29.95
N ARG A 141 27.97 -29.99 -29.27
CA ARG A 141 29.39 -30.30 -29.52
C ARG A 141 29.72 -31.78 -29.24
N ALA A 142 29.18 -32.35 -28.16
CA ALA A 142 29.37 -33.76 -27.86
C ALA A 142 28.81 -34.66 -28.98
N LYS A 143 27.62 -34.35 -29.52
CA LYS A 143 27.03 -35.06 -30.66
C LYS A 143 27.88 -34.96 -31.92
N VAL A 144 28.48 -33.79 -32.20
CA VAL A 144 29.39 -33.64 -33.35
C VAL A 144 30.62 -34.52 -33.18
N ILE A 145 31.23 -34.53 -31.98
CA ILE A 145 32.40 -35.37 -31.69
C ILE A 145 32.06 -36.86 -31.81
N GLU A 146 30.88 -37.27 -31.33
CA GLU A 146 30.42 -38.66 -31.45
C GLU A 146 30.26 -39.08 -32.91
N ALA A 147 29.65 -38.24 -33.75
CA ALA A 147 29.51 -38.47 -35.19
C ALA A 147 30.87 -38.48 -35.91
N GLU A 148 31.80 -37.59 -35.54
CA GLU A 148 33.16 -37.59 -36.10
C GLU A 148 33.92 -38.87 -35.71
N ALA A 149 33.71 -39.40 -34.49
CA ALA A 149 34.33 -40.63 -34.03
C ALA A 149 33.80 -41.90 -34.72
N GLU A 150 32.61 -41.86 -35.32
CA GLU A 150 32.10 -42.96 -36.15
C GLU A 150 32.90 -43.13 -37.44
N VAL A 151 33.46 -42.05 -38.01
CA VAL A 151 34.21 -42.12 -39.28
C VAL A 151 35.48 -42.97 -39.15
N PRO A 152 36.38 -42.77 -38.16
CA PRO A 152 37.52 -43.66 -37.93
C PRO A 152 37.12 -45.09 -37.59
N LYS A 153 36.04 -45.31 -36.81
CA LYS A 153 35.56 -46.65 -36.48
C LYS A 153 35.08 -47.38 -37.74
N ALA A 154 34.25 -46.73 -38.55
CA ALA A 154 33.77 -47.27 -39.83
C ALA A 154 34.93 -47.53 -40.81
N MET A 155 35.93 -46.65 -40.88
CA MET A 155 37.14 -46.90 -41.66
C MET A 155 37.93 -48.10 -41.13
N ALA A 156 38.14 -48.20 -39.81
CA ALA A 156 38.85 -49.32 -39.20
C ALA A 156 38.14 -50.66 -39.43
N ASP A 157 36.80 -50.67 -39.37
CA ASP A 157 35.98 -51.85 -39.68
C ASP A 157 36.01 -52.18 -41.18
N ALA A 158 36.04 -51.19 -42.07
CA ALA A 158 36.21 -51.41 -43.50
C ALA A 158 37.58 -52.02 -43.84
N PHE A 159 38.65 -51.59 -43.16
CA PHE A 159 39.99 -52.19 -43.27
C PHE A 159 40.04 -53.62 -42.71
N ARG A 160 39.40 -53.91 -41.57
CA ARG A 160 39.35 -55.28 -41.00
C ARG A 160 38.56 -56.25 -41.85
N ASN A 161 37.42 -55.82 -42.40
CA ASN A 161 36.54 -56.67 -43.19
C ASN A 161 37.01 -56.84 -44.64
N GLY A 162 38.15 -56.23 -45.02
CA GLY A 162 38.75 -56.39 -46.34
C GLY A 162 38.05 -55.62 -47.47
N ASN A 163 37.13 -54.71 -47.13
CA ASN A 163 36.38 -53.88 -48.10
C ASN A 163 37.16 -52.63 -48.56
N LEU A 164 38.25 -52.28 -47.85
CA LEU A 164 39.21 -51.25 -48.26
C LEU A 164 40.63 -51.83 -48.20
N GLY A 165 41.32 -51.86 -49.33
CA GLY A 165 42.69 -52.37 -49.45
C GLY A 165 43.65 -51.33 -50.00
N VAL A 166 44.91 -51.35 -49.53
CA VAL A 166 46.00 -50.46 -49.97
C VAL A 166 46.32 -50.60 -51.48
N MET A 167 45.80 -51.64 -52.14
CA MET A 167 45.97 -51.89 -53.57
C MET A 167 45.20 -50.90 -54.48
N ASP A 168 44.22 -50.15 -53.98
CA ASP A 168 43.52 -49.11 -54.77
C ASP A 168 44.22 -47.74 -54.75
N TYR A 169 45.19 -47.53 -53.84
CA TYR A 169 45.99 -46.28 -53.76
C TYR A 169 47.26 -46.31 -54.64
N TYR A 170 47.56 -47.44 -55.28
CA TYR A 170 48.64 -47.57 -56.27
C TYR A 170 48.06 -47.57 -57.68
N LYS A 171 47.77 -46.39 -58.22
CA LYS A 171 47.71 -46.15 -59.67
C LYS A 171 48.12 -44.73 -60.01
#